data_AF-A0A9E0FLE8-F1
#
_entry.id   AF-A0A9E0FLE8-F1
#
_cell.length_a   1.000
_cell.length_b   1.000
_cell.length_c   1.000
_cell.angle_alpha   90.00
_cell.angle_beta   90.00
_cell.angle_gamma   90.00
#
_symmetry.space_group_name_H-M   'P 1'
#
loop_
_entity.id
_entity.type
_entity.pdbx_description
1 polymer ?
#
loop_
_entity_poly.entity_id
_entity_poly.type
_entity_poly.pdbx_seq_one_letter_code
_entity_poly.pdbx_strand_id
1 'polypeptide(L)'
;MKEKIIDGYDIIRYRRWFMQFPKSFDKLRWEDIKWLAQYYPFKPTTTFYFKMFIHFCSLKFKPLLAWHVYTRMKPIDIHLIMSNGLQRESEKYLMAWLFKPLSADEMCLNSFRLNGVNYYAPSNELINFLFGDFKWAETALTSYFKTGDKAALAIIAAALYYPSKKARRYDEVALNKRSELFKKLDMVTLKGIMLNYVACRTPIMEDNKVLFEGGSSAGDGEVLTWLDVANDMAVTAADIDNVNNILTRVMLSRLSRMKIKAAKAKK
;
A
#
# COMPACT_ATOMS: atom_id res chain seq x y z
N MET A 1 21.73 6.67 32.60
CA MET A 1 21.30 7.21 31.30
C MET A 1 19.84 6.77 31.13
N LYS A 2 18.85 7.67 31.24
CA LYS A 2 17.43 7.31 31.13
C LYS A 2 17.14 7.00 29.65
N GLU A 3 16.86 5.74 29.32
CA GLU A 3 16.37 5.36 28.00
C GLU A 3 14.98 5.99 27.82
N LYS A 4 14.90 7.01 26.97
CA LYS A 4 13.61 7.54 26.54
C LYS A 4 13.02 6.49 25.60
N ILE A 5 12.02 5.75 26.06
CA ILE A 5 11.23 4.87 25.18
C ILE A 5 10.59 5.79 24.14
N ILE A 6 10.93 5.57 22.87
CA ILE A 6 10.31 6.29 21.75
C ILE A 6 9.25 5.35 21.19
N ASP A 7 7.99 5.67 21.44
CA ASP A 7 6.86 4.89 20.96
C ASP A 7 6.90 4.73 19.44
N GLY A 8 6.57 3.52 18.96
CA GLY A 8 6.54 3.21 17.53
C GLY A 8 7.87 2.85 16.88
N TYR A 9 8.98 2.76 17.64
CA TYR A 9 10.27 2.28 17.14
C TYR A 9 10.83 1.12 17.96
N ASP A 10 11.49 0.18 17.28
CA ASP A 10 12.38 -0.79 17.90
C ASP A 10 13.79 -0.22 17.98
N ILE A 11 14.45 -0.39 19.14
CA ILE A 11 15.80 0.11 19.38
C ILE A 11 16.76 -1.08 19.38
N ILE A 12 17.63 -1.16 18.38
CA ILE A 12 18.76 -2.08 18.39
C ILE A 12 19.98 -1.34 18.92
N ARG A 13 20.58 -1.84 19.99
CA ARG A 13 21.88 -1.39 20.47
C ARG A 13 22.98 -2.26 19.87
N TYR A 14 23.77 -1.68 18.96
CA TYR A 14 24.96 -2.33 18.41
C TYR A 14 26.21 -1.54 18.79
N ARG A 15 27.02 -2.08 19.69
CA ARG A 15 28.16 -1.38 20.32
C ARG A 15 27.69 -0.06 20.97
N ARG A 16 28.15 1.07 20.41
CA ARG A 16 27.80 2.43 20.86
C ARG A 16 26.66 3.08 20.07
N TRP A 17 26.07 2.35 19.11
CA TRP A 17 25.04 2.87 18.21
C TRP A 17 23.66 2.43 18.65
N PHE A 18 22.71 3.37 18.61
CA PHE A 18 21.30 3.13 18.88
C PHE A 18 20.53 3.28 17.57
N MET A 19 20.05 2.17 17.02
CA MET A 19 19.32 2.14 15.75
C MET A 19 17.82 2.08 15.98
N GLN A 20 17.08 3.04 15.41
CA GLN A 20 15.62 3.10 15.51
C GLN A 20 14.96 2.59 14.23
N PHE A 21 14.22 1.50 14.35
CA PHE A 21 13.52 0.86 13.25
C PHE A 21 12.01 1.07 13.37
N PRO A 22 11.29 1.46 12.30
CA PRO A 22 9.84 1.61 12.34
C PRO A 22 9.13 0.31 12.74
N LYS A 23 8.13 0.40 13.62
CA LYS A 23 7.30 -0.73 14.08
C LYS A 23 6.08 -1.03 13.19
N SER A 24 5.73 -0.12 12.28
CA SER A 24 4.62 -0.27 11.35
C SER A 24 4.86 0.52 10.07
N PHE A 25 4.04 0.26 9.05
CA PHE A 25 4.14 0.94 7.76
C PHE A 25 3.94 2.45 7.88
N ASP A 26 3.03 2.92 8.74
CA ASP A 26 2.76 4.36 8.98
C ASP A 26 3.96 5.14 9.53
N LYS A 27 4.94 4.43 10.11
CA LYS A 27 6.16 5.07 10.65
C LYS A 27 7.28 5.18 9.62
N LEU A 28 7.06 4.70 8.39
CA LEU A 28 8.01 4.88 7.29
C LEU A 28 7.99 6.31 6.76
N ARG A 29 9.17 6.81 6.35
CA ARG A 29 9.25 8.03 5.54
C ARG A 29 9.04 7.69 4.07
N TRP A 30 8.80 8.72 3.26
CA TRP A 30 8.61 8.56 1.83
C TRP A 30 9.83 7.92 1.12
N GLU A 31 11.04 8.24 1.57
CA GLU A 31 12.28 7.63 1.08
C GLU A 31 12.33 6.12 1.39
N ASP A 32 11.82 5.72 2.55
CA ASP A 32 11.76 4.33 2.97
C ASP A 32 10.75 3.56 2.11
N ILE A 33 9.59 4.15 1.81
CA ILE A 33 8.58 3.56 0.92
C ILE A 33 9.09 3.42 -0.51
N LYS A 34 9.71 4.47 -1.08
CA LYS A 34 10.32 4.39 -2.42
C LYS A 34 11.37 3.29 -2.52
N TRP A 35 12.17 3.13 -1.47
CA TRP A 35 13.16 2.07 -1.42
C TRP A 35 12.50 0.69 -1.36
N LEU A 36 11.56 0.50 -0.43
CA LEU A 36 10.83 -0.76 -0.25
C LEU A 36 10.07 -1.17 -1.52
N ALA A 37 9.43 -0.21 -2.21
CA ALA A 37 8.61 -0.48 -3.38
C ALA A 37 9.38 -1.11 -4.55
N GLN A 38 10.70 -0.99 -4.59
CA GLN A 38 11.54 -1.68 -5.59
C GLN A 38 11.62 -3.19 -5.36
N TYR A 39 11.33 -3.65 -4.14
CA TYR A 39 11.40 -5.04 -3.70
C TYR A 39 10.04 -5.68 -3.47
N TYR A 40 8.94 -4.98 -3.79
CA TYR A 40 7.59 -5.50 -3.63
C TYR A 40 7.22 -6.45 -4.79
N PRO A 41 6.60 -7.62 -4.55
CA PRO A 41 6.22 -8.18 -3.25
C PRO A 41 7.43 -8.66 -2.44
N PHE A 42 7.40 -8.39 -1.13
CA PHE A 42 8.54 -8.65 -0.25
C PHE A 42 8.83 -10.14 -0.09
N LYS A 43 10.11 -10.50 -0.18
CA LYS A 43 10.59 -11.87 0.08
C LYS A 43 11.63 -11.83 1.21
N PRO A 44 11.47 -12.60 2.29
CA PRO A 44 12.35 -12.57 3.47
C PRO A 44 13.68 -13.28 3.20
N THR A 45 14.46 -12.75 2.26
CA THR A 45 15.78 -13.29 1.89
C THR A 45 16.89 -12.59 2.68
N THR A 46 18.00 -13.30 2.92
CA THR A 46 19.21 -12.73 3.55
C THR A 46 19.65 -11.43 2.86
N THR A 47 19.62 -11.41 1.52
CA THR A 47 19.98 -10.22 0.72
C THR A 47 19.02 -9.05 0.96
N PHE A 48 17.71 -9.31 1.03
CA PHE A 48 16.73 -8.27 1.33
C PHE A 48 16.96 -7.66 2.71
N TYR A 49 17.08 -8.49 3.75
CA TYR A 49 17.35 -8.02 5.12
C TYR A 49 18.64 -7.20 5.21
N PHE A 50 19.71 -7.66 4.56
CA PHE A 50 20.99 -6.96 4.52
C PHE A 50 20.86 -5.57 3.87
N LYS A 51 20.26 -5.51 2.67
CA LYS A 51 20.08 -4.23 1.96
C LYS A 51 19.14 -3.28 2.71
N MET A 52 18.09 -3.81 3.32
CA MET A 52 17.14 -3.05 4.13
C MET A 52 17.82 -2.45 5.36
N PHE A 53 18.62 -3.24 6.06
CA PHE A 53 19.40 -2.78 7.20
C PHE A 53 20.35 -1.65 6.80
N ILE A 54 21.09 -1.80 5.69
CA ILE A 54 21.96 -0.74 5.17
C ILE A 54 21.18 0.52 4.81
N HIS A 55 20.02 0.39 4.15
CA HIS A 55 19.16 1.53 3.80
C HIS A 55 18.78 2.33 5.05
N PHE A 56 18.23 1.67 6.06
CA PHE A 56 17.88 2.33 7.32
C PHE A 56 19.10 2.90 8.05
N CYS A 57 20.24 2.21 8.02
CA CYS A 57 21.50 2.74 8.53
C CYS A 57 21.92 4.02 7.80
N SER A 58 21.86 4.04 6.47
CA SER A 58 22.34 5.15 5.63
C SER A 58 21.49 6.41 5.76
N LEU A 59 20.18 6.26 5.98
CA LEU A 59 19.27 7.40 6.08
C LEU A 59 19.12 7.97 7.49
N LYS A 60 19.43 7.20 8.53
CA LYS A 60 19.33 7.65 9.93
C LYS A 60 20.68 7.87 10.61
N PHE A 61 21.75 7.27 10.10
CA PHE A 61 23.08 7.33 10.72
C PHE A 61 24.12 7.85 9.72
N LYS A 62 25.16 8.48 10.26
CA LYS A 62 26.26 9.04 9.46
C LYS A 62 26.78 7.98 8.47
N PRO A 63 27.17 8.35 7.24
CA PRO A 63 27.67 7.42 6.21
C PRO A 63 28.72 6.41 6.70
N LEU A 64 29.50 6.81 7.72
CA LEU A 64 30.48 5.96 8.41
C LEU A 64 29.88 4.70 9.05
N LEU A 65 28.68 4.75 9.63
CA LEU A 65 28.05 3.56 10.20
C LEU A 65 27.60 2.61 9.10
N ALA A 66 26.94 3.13 8.05
CA ALA A 66 26.55 2.31 6.90
C ALA A 66 27.76 1.65 6.25
N TRP A 67 28.86 2.40 6.09
CA TRP A 67 30.13 1.87 5.60
C TRP A 67 30.73 0.81 6.53
N HIS A 68 30.72 1.04 7.85
CA HIS A 68 31.22 0.07 8.83
C HIS A 68 30.41 -1.23 8.79
N VAL A 69 29.09 -1.13 8.78
CA VAL A 69 28.17 -2.27 8.65
C VAL A 69 28.46 -3.02 7.36
N TYR A 70 28.55 -2.32 6.23
CA TYR A 70 28.80 -2.92 4.91
C TYR A 70 30.16 -3.64 4.84
N THR A 71 31.20 -3.08 5.45
CA THR A 71 32.57 -3.63 5.36
C THR A 71 32.91 -4.65 6.44
N ARG A 72 32.19 -4.68 7.57
CA ARG A 72 32.57 -5.50 8.74
C ARG A 72 31.55 -6.55 9.14
N MET A 73 30.27 -6.43 8.75
CA MET A 73 29.24 -7.40 9.12
C MET A 73 28.96 -8.36 7.97
N LYS A 74 28.89 -9.66 8.27
CA LYS A 74 28.46 -10.64 7.25
C LYS A 74 26.95 -10.52 7.05
N PRO A 75 26.42 -10.72 5.83
CA PRO A 75 24.99 -10.69 5.58
C PRO A 75 24.17 -11.63 6.48
N ILE A 76 24.74 -12.79 6.83
CA ILE A 76 24.10 -13.76 7.73
C ILE A 76 23.91 -13.20 9.16
N ASP A 77 24.88 -12.42 9.68
CA ASP A 77 24.78 -11.84 11.02
C ASP A 77 23.63 -10.81 11.07
N ILE A 78 23.52 -9.99 10.01
CA ILE A 78 22.42 -9.03 9.90
C ILE A 78 21.10 -9.74 9.76
N HIS A 79 21.04 -10.80 8.94
CA HIS A 79 19.83 -11.60 8.84
C HIS A 79 19.41 -12.17 10.19
N LEU A 80 20.34 -12.73 10.97
CA LEU A 80 20.06 -13.23 12.32
C LEU A 80 19.60 -12.12 13.28
N ILE A 81 20.20 -10.92 13.22
CA ILE A 81 19.76 -9.77 14.03
C ILE A 81 18.33 -9.35 13.64
N MET A 82 18.05 -9.22 12.34
CA MET A 82 16.77 -8.75 11.83
C MET A 82 15.65 -9.78 12.03
N SER A 83 15.99 -11.07 11.95
CA SER A 83 15.07 -12.20 12.14
C SER A 83 14.99 -12.70 13.59
N ASN A 84 15.68 -12.05 14.54
CA ASN A 84 15.82 -12.53 15.92
C ASN A 84 16.22 -14.02 16.01
N GLY A 85 17.21 -14.43 15.23
CA GLY A 85 17.83 -15.76 15.33
C GLY A 85 16.93 -16.90 14.87
N LEU A 86 16.07 -16.67 13.87
CA LEU A 86 15.14 -17.68 13.32
C LEU A 86 14.05 -18.16 14.30
N GLN A 87 13.66 -17.35 15.29
CA GLN A 87 12.50 -17.68 16.12
C GLN A 87 11.27 -17.87 15.22
N ARG A 88 10.70 -19.09 15.24
CA ARG A 88 9.56 -19.49 14.40
C ARG A 88 8.27 -18.71 14.69
N GLU A 89 8.21 -18.03 15.83
CA GLU A 89 7.09 -17.15 16.16
C GLU A 89 7.20 -15.85 15.36
N SER A 90 6.44 -15.81 14.27
CA SER A 90 6.54 -14.80 13.21
C SER A 90 6.32 -13.34 13.64
N GLU A 91 6.02 -13.09 14.91
CA GLU A 91 5.64 -11.77 15.43
C GLU A 91 6.76 -11.07 16.19
N LYS A 92 7.82 -11.79 16.55
CA LYS A 92 8.85 -11.27 17.46
C LYS A 92 10.07 -10.71 16.76
N TYR A 93 10.20 -10.81 15.44
CA TYR A 93 11.37 -10.30 14.72
C TYR A 93 11.17 -8.88 14.20
N LEU A 94 12.28 -8.16 14.08
CA LEU A 94 12.29 -6.77 13.65
C LEU A 94 11.77 -6.68 12.21
N MET A 95 10.76 -5.84 11.98
CA MET A 95 10.07 -5.69 10.68
C MET A 95 9.21 -6.88 10.25
N ALA A 96 8.79 -7.77 11.15
CA ALA A 96 7.81 -8.82 10.84
C ALA A 96 6.54 -8.30 10.15
N TRP A 97 6.14 -7.09 10.50
CA TRP A 97 4.99 -6.40 9.90
C TRP A 97 5.11 -6.20 8.38
N LEU A 98 6.32 -6.18 7.79
CA LEU A 98 6.48 -6.09 6.32
C LEU A 98 6.01 -7.34 5.59
N PHE A 99 5.99 -8.49 6.26
CA PHE A 99 5.60 -9.77 5.66
C PHE A 99 4.15 -10.17 6.00
N LYS A 100 3.47 -9.35 6.80
CA LYS A 100 2.02 -9.41 7.01
C LYS A 100 1.31 -8.58 5.91
N PRO A 101 -0.02 -8.71 5.75
CA PRO A 101 -0.77 -7.74 4.95
C PRO A 101 -0.40 -6.31 5.37
N LEU A 102 0.05 -5.51 4.41
CA LEU A 102 0.50 -4.15 4.71
C LEU A 102 -0.70 -3.33 5.11
N SER A 103 -0.61 -2.66 6.26
CA SER A 103 -1.67 -1.81 6.76
C SER A 103 -1.10 -0.44 7.10
N ALA A 104 -1.81 0.61 6.69
CA ALA A 104 -1.50 1.99 7.00
C ALA A 104 -2.78 2.81 7.12
N ASP A 105 -2.88 3.60 8.18
CA ASP A 105 -4.00 4.51 8.41
C ASP A 105 -3.85 5.80 7.60
N GLU A 106 -2.61 6.17 7.24
CA GLU A 106 -2.32 7.44 6.56
C GLU A 106 -1.44 7.26 5.32
N MET A 107 -1.68 8.11 4.32
CA MET A 107 -0.82 8.19 3.15
C MET A 107 0.50 8.87 3.53
N CYS A 108 1.61 8.14 3.49
CA CYS A 108 2.93 8.72 3.77
C CYS A 108 3.29 9.88 2.80
N LEU A 109 2.95 9.74 1.50
CA LEU A 109 3.06 10.85 0.54
C LEU A 109 1.73 11.61 0.44
N ASN A 110 1.56 12.63 1.27
CA ASN A 110 0.33 13.44 1.29
C ASN A 110 0.15 14.34 0.06
N SER A 111 1.24 14.79 -0.56
CA SER A 111 1.19 15.60 -1.77
C SER A 111 2.53 15.64 -2.49
N PHE A 112 2.52 15.94 -3.78
CA PHE A 112 3.73 16.25 -4.55
C PHE A 112 3.45 17.31 -5.62
N ARG A 113 4.49 17.94 -6.15
CA ARG A 113 4.39 18.95 -7.22
C ARG A 113 4.87 18.36 -8.54
N LEU A 114 4.08 18.54 -9.60
CA LEU A 114 4.42 18.13 -10.97
C LEU A 114 3.95 19.21 -11.94
N ASN A 115 4.84 19.67 -12.83
CA ASN A 115 4.58 20.75 -13.80
C ASN A 115 3.95 21.99 -13.16
N GLY A 116 4.47 22.41 -12.00
CA GLY A 116 3.98 23.59 -11.28
C GLY A 116 2.71 23.37 -10.46
N VAL A 117 1.97 22.27 -10.68
CA VAL A 117 0.71 21.94 -10.00
C VAL A 117 0.97 21.03 -8.79
N ASN A 118 0.35 21.35 -7.65
CA ASN A 118 0.36 20.48 -6.48
C ASN A 118 -0.76 19.46 -6.59
N TYR A 119 -0.42 18.18 -6.41
CA TYR A 119 -1.38 17.10 -6.33
C TYR A 119 -1.43 16.54 -4.91
N TYR A 120 -2.64 16.26 -4.43
CA TYR A 120 -2.93 15.86 -3.07
C TYR A 120 -3.49 14.43 -3.06
N ALA A 121 -3.00 13.62 -2.13
CA ALA A 121 -3.53 12.29 -1.85
C ALA A 121 -4.94 12.38 -1.24
N PRO A 122 -5.68 11.26 -1.19
CA PRO A 122 -6.87 11.16 -0.35
C PRO A 122 -6.51 11.39 1.13
N SER A 123 -7.51 11.76 1.92
CA SER A 123 -7.38 11.83 3.38
C SER A 123 -7.09 10.44 3.96
N ASN A 124 -6.70 10.43 5.24
CA ASN A 124 -6.49 9.22 6.04
C ASN A 124 -7.56 8.17 5.76
N GLU A 125 -7.15 6.90 5.75
CA GLU A 125 -8.02 5.75 5.55
C GLU A 125 -8.83 5.79 4.24
N LEU A 126 -8.38 6.58 3.26
CA LEU A 126 -9.05 6.81 1.98
C LEU A 126 -10.51 7.30 2.15
N ILE A 127 -10.80 8.07 3.21
CA ILE A 127 -12.18 8.48 3.58
C ILE A 127 -12.89 9.24 2.45
N ASN A 128 -12.18 10.06 1.69
CA ASN A 128 -12.71 10.84 0.56
C ASN A 128 -12.40 10.21 -0.81
N PHE A 129 -12.02 8.93 -0.84
CA PHE A 129 -11.75 8.21 -2.07
C PHE A 129 -13.08 7.76 -2.70
N LEU A 130 -13.30 8.15 -3.96
CA LEU A 130 -14.52 7.82 -4.68
C LEU A 130 -14.45 6.38 -5.21
N PHE A 131 -15.61 5.75 -5.34
CA PHE A 131 -15.69 4.37 -5.78
C PHE A 131 -15.18 4.19 -7.22
N GLY A 132 -15.42 5.14 -8.11
CA GLY A 132 -14.86 5.14 -9.47
C GLY A 132 -13.33 5.18 -9.48
N ASP A 133 -12.73 5.99 -8.60
CA ASP A 133 -11.27 6.05 -8.44
C ASP A 133 -10.72 4.72 -7.90
N PHE A 134 -11.38 4.14 -6.90
CA PHE A 134 -11.01 2.84 -6.34
C PHE A 134 -11.07 1.74 -7.39
N LYS A 135 -12.13 1.69 -8.19
CA LYS A 135 -12.28 0.73 -9.30
C LYS A 135 -11.07 0.78 -10.24
N TRP A 136 -10.71 1.97 -10.73
CA TRP A 136 -9.57 2.14 -11.63
C TRP A 136 -8.24 1.80 -10.97
N ALA A 137 -8.03 2.17 -9.71
CA ALA A 137 -6.83 1.83 -8.97
C ALA A 137 -6.68 0.31 -8.82
N GLU A 138 -7.75 -0.41 -8.51
CA GLU A 138 -7.75 -1.87 -8.39
C GLU A 138 -7.50 -2.60 -9.72
N THR A 139 -8.18 -2.15 -10.79
CA THR A 139 -7.97 -2.68 -12.15
C THR A 139 -6.52 -2.46 -12.59
N ALA A 140 -6.00 -1.26 -12.39
CA ALA A 140 -4.62 -0.92 -12.73
C ALA A 140 -3.60 -1.69 -11.88
N LEU A 141 -3.85 -1.89 -10.59
CA LEU A 141 -2.96 -2.69 -9.74
C LEU A 141 -2.88 -4.14 -10.21
N THR A 142 -4.03 -4.74 -10.55
CA THR A 142 -4.08 -6.09 -11.11
C THR A 142 -3.34 -6.17 -12.44
N SER A 143 -3.51 -5.18 -13.31
CA SER A 143 -2.77 -5.07 -14.57
C SER A 143 -1.27 -4.97 -14.33
N TYR A 144 -0.83 -4.14 -13.39
CA TYR A 144 0.59 -3.99 -13.06
C TYR A 144 1.21 -5.28 -12.52
N PHE A 145 0.53 -6.02 -11.63
CA PHE A 145 1.08 -7.30 -11.15
C PHE A 145 1.17 -8.35 -12.24
N LYS A 146 0.33 -8.28 -13.28
CA LYS A 146 0.39 -9.18 -14.44
C LYS A 146 1.48 -8.79 -15.44
N THR A 147 1.64 -7.49 -15.71
CA THR A 147 2.41 -6.99 -16.86
C THR A 147 3.70 -6.27 -16.48
N GLY A 148 3.80 -5.74 -15.27
CA GLY A 148 4.87 -4.82 -14.85
C GLY A 148 4.82 -3.44 -15.52
N ASP A 149 3.74 -3.11 -16.23
CA ASP A 149 3.66 -1.90 -17.05
C ASP A 149 3.64 -0.60 -16.23
N LYS A 150 4.49 0.35 -16.62
CA LYS A 150 4.55 1.69 -16.03
C LYS A 150 3.24 2.46 -16.22
N ALA A 151 2.52 2.26 -17.33
CA ALA A 151 1.25 2.97 -17.57
C ALA A 151 0.20 2.61 -16.50
N ALA A 152 0.15 1.35 -16.08
CA ALA A 152 -0.72 0.90 -15.00
C ALA A 152 -0.40 1.62 -13.67
N LEU A 153 0.88 1.79 -13.32
CA LEU A 153 1.25 2.56 -12.14
C LEU A 153 0.86 4.05 -12.24
N ALA A 154 0.95 4.63 -13.44
CA ALA A 154 0.52 6.01 -13.68
C ALA A 154 -1.01 6.18 -13.46
N ILE A 155 -1.81 5.18 -13.83
CA ILE A 155 -3.26 5.15 -13.56
C ILE A 155 -3.52 5.10 -12.04
N ILE A 156 -2.81 4.25 -11.30
CA ILE A 156 -2.94 4.19 -9.82
C ILE A 156 -2.64 5.57 -9.21
N ALA A 157 -1.55 6.20 -9.63
CA ALA A 157 -1.20 7.54 -9.16
C ALA A 157 -2.28 8.56 -9.52
N ALA A 158 -2.84 8.52 -10.75
CA ALA A 158 -3.86 9.46 -11.22
C ALA A 158 -5.23 9.31 -10.55
N ALA A 159 -5.56 8.09 -10.11
CA ALA A 159 -6.72 7.79 -9.29
C ALA A 159 -6.56 8.33 -7.87
N LEU A 160 -5.35 8.38 -7.32
CA LEU A 160 -5.11 8.84 -5.94
C LEU A 160 -4.91 10.35 -5.83
N TYR A 161 -4.11 10.93 -6.73
CA TYR A 161 -3.57 12.27 -6.57
C TYR A 161 -4.27 13.31 -7.45
N TYR A 162 -4.81 14.35 -6.81
CA TYR A 162 -5.65 15.35 -7.47
C TYR A 162 -5.17 16.78 -7.27
N PRO A 163 -5.40 17.69 -8.23
CA PRO A 163 -4.95 19.08 -8.14
C PRO A 163 -5.72 19.93 -7.10
N SER A 164 -6.65 19.34 -6.34
CA SER A 164 -7.46 20.02 -5.34
C SER A 164 -7.79 19.07 -4.18
N LYS A 165 -7.87 19.62 -2.97
CA LYS A 165 -8.33 18.91 -1.75
C LYS A 165 -9.85 18.90 -1.59
N LYS A 166 -10.58 19.70 -2.38
CA LYS A 166 -12.03 19.85 -2.21
C LYS A 166 -12.77 18.60 -2.68
N ALA A 167 -14.01 18.44 -2.19
CA ALA A 167 -14.94 17.44 -2.70
C ALA A 167 -15.01 17.53 -4.24
N ARG A 168 -14.91 16.37 -4.88
CA ARG A 168 -14.83 16.25 -6.34
C ARG A 168 -15.88 15.27 -6.82
N ARG A 169 -16.16 15.35 -8.12
CA ARG A 169 -16.82 14.28 -8.84
C ARG A 169 -15.79 13.40 -9.55
N TYR A 170 -16.10 12.13 -9.67
CA TYR A 170 -15.37 11.21 -10.51
C TYR A 170 -15.53 11.63 -11.97
N ASP A 171 -14.43 11.64 -12.72
CA ASP A 171 -14.35 12.00 -14.13
C ASP A 171 -13.24 11.17 -14.77
N GLU A 172 -13.65 10.21 -15.62
CA GLU A 172 -12.75 9.30 -16.31
C GLU A 172 -11.83 10.02 -17.30
N VAL A 173 -12.34 11.03 -18.01
CA VAL A 173 -11.55 11.81 -18.97
C VAL A 173 -10.45 12.57 -18.24
N ALA A 174 -10.79 13.15 -17.08
CA ALA A 174 -9.80 13.82 -16.25
C ALA A 174 -8.77 12.83 -15.65
N LEU A 175 -9.19 11.62 -15.27
CA LEU A 175 -8.29 10.56 -14.80
C LEU A 175 -7.30 10.15 -15.89
N ASN A 176 -7.77 9.90 -17.11
CA ASN A 176 -6.92 9.55 -18.25
C ASN A 176 -5.93 10.67 -18.61
N LYS A 177 -6.38 11.93 -18.60
CA LYS A 177 -5.48 13.08 -18.80
C LYS A 177 -4.39 13.15 -17.73
N ARG A 178 -4.72 12.89 -16.46
CA ARG A 178 -3.75 12.88 -15.36
C ARG A 178 -2.79 11.69 -15.47
N SER A 179 -3.24 10.51 -15.87
CA SER A 179 -2.38 9.33 -16.00
C SER A 179 -1.30 9.56 -17.06
N GLU A 180 -1.63 10.18 -18.19
CA GLU A 180 -0.64 10.59 -19.20
C GLU A 180 0.41 11.56 -18.65
N LEU A 181 0.00 12.53 -17.82
CA LEU A 181 0.93 13.43 -17.14
C LEU A 181 1.84 12.68 -16.17
N PHE A 182 1.30 11.71 -15.42
CA PHE A 182 2.01 10.97 -14.39
C PHE A 182 2.98 9.92 -14.95
N LYS A 183 2.87 9.54 -16.24
CA LYS A 183 3.92 8.76 -16.92
C LYS A 183 5.29 9.43 -16.90
N LYS A 184 5.34 10.76 -16.68
CA LYS A 184 6.60 11.53 -16.53
C LYS A 184 7.30 11.27 -15.19
N LEU A 185 6.62 10.76 -14.18
CA LEU A 185 7.24 10.37 -12.92
C LEU A 185 8.18 9.18 -13.14
N ASP A 186 9.24 9.09 -12.35
CA ASP A 186 10.15 7.96 -12.42
C ASP A 186 9.48 6.69 -11.88
N MET A 187 9.98 5.53 -12.31
CA MET A 187 9.43 4.23 -11.96
C MET A 187 9.44 3.98 -10.44
N VAL A 188 10.44 4.48 -9.71
CA VAL A 188 10.56 4.26 -8.27
C VAL A 188 9.50 5.06 -7.52
N THR A 189 9.27 6.32 -7.90
CA THR A 189 8.19 7.14 -7.35
C THR A 189 6.82 6.52 -7.58
N LEU A 190 6.56 6.03 -8.81
CA LEU A 190 5.30 5.38 -9.16
C LEU A 190 5.07 4.08 -8.35
N LYS A 191 6.11 3.24 -8.21
CA LYS A 191 6.04 2.05 -7.35
C LYS A 191 5.82 2.42 -5.89
N GLY A 192 6.45 3.50 -5.40
CA GLY A 192 6.24 4.01 -4.05
C GLY A 192 4.78 4.41 -3.80
N ILE A 193 4.16 5.08 -4.77
CA ILE A 193 2.74 5.47 -4.70
C ILE A 193 1.85 4.22 -4.64
N MET A 194 2.13 3.24 -5.51
CA MET A 194 1.44 1.95 -5.51
C MET A 194 1.58 1.22 -4.16
N LEU A 195 2.78 1.16 -3.59
CA LEU A 195 3.01 0.48 -2.31
C LEU A 195 2.25 1.17 -1.17
N ASN A 196 2.24 2.51 -1.14
CA ASN A 196 1.48 3.29 -0.17
C ASN A 196 -0.03 3.02 -0.30
N TYR A 197 -0.54 2.96 -1.54
CA TYR A 197 -1.93 2.58 -1.81
C TYR A 197 -2.27 1.18 -1.31
N VAL A 198 -1.40 0.20 -1.58
CA VAL A 198 -1.58 -1.18 -1.10
C VAL A 198 -1.68 -1.22 0.42
N ALA A 199 -0.88 -0.43 1.14
CA ALA A 199 -0.97 -0.37 2.60
C ALA A 199 -2.29 0.27 3.08
N CYS A 200 -2.70 1.40 2.50
CA CYS A 200 -3.91 2.11 2.93
C CYS A 200 -5.22 1.42 2.56
N ARG A 201 -5.25 0.62 1.49
CA ARG A 201 -6.47 -0.11 1.07
C ARG A 201 -6.72 -1.37 1.89
N THR A 202 -5.70 -1.94 2.54
CA THR A 202 -5.83 -3.23 3.25
C THR A 202 -6.88 -3.20 4.36
N PRO A 203 -6.94 -2.20 5.26
CA PRO A 203 -8.01 -2.11 6.26
C PRO A 203 -9.40 -2.11 5.65
N ILE A 204 -9.59 -1.42 4.52
CA ILE A 204 -10.87 -1.36 3.80
C ILE A 204 -11.25 -2.74 3.26
N MET A 205 -10.28 -3.49 2.74
CA MET A 205 -10.48 -4.85 2.27
C MET A 205 -10.79 -5.81 3.41
N GLU A 206 -10.12 -5.67 4.56
CA GLU A 206 -10.37 -6.47 5.78
C GLU A 206 -11.76 -6.18 6.37
N ASP A 207 -12.18 -4.92 6.45
CA ASP A 207 -13.53 -4.51 6.87
C ASP A 207 -14.62 -5.11 5.97
N ASN A 208 -14.28 -5.42 4.71
CA ASN A 208 -15.20 -5.93 3.68
C ASN A 208 -14.78 -7.30 3.16
N LYS A 209 -14.12 -8.11 4.00
CA LYS A 209 -13.54 -9.42 3.70
C LYS A 209 -14.47 -10.36 2.91
N VAL A 210 -15.77 -10.33 3.23
CA VAL A 210 -16.83 -11.10 2.53
C VAL A 210 -16.88 -10.82 1.02
N LEU A 211 -16.56 -9.61 0.58
CA LEU A 211 -16.49 -9.25 -0.84
C LEU A 211 -15.24 -9.81 -1.50
N PHE A 212 -14.09 -9.77 -0.81
CA PHE A 212 -12.78 -10.04 -1.41
C PHE A 212 -12.31 -11.49 -1.28
N GLU A 213 -12.80 -12.26 -0.31
CA GLU A 213 -12.37 -13.65 -0.09
C GLU A 213 -13.29 -14.72 -0.68
N GLY A 214 -14.52 -14.34 -1.05
CA GLY A 214 -15.60 -15.28 -1.36
C GLY A 214 -15.59 -15.87 -2.77
N GLY A 215 -14.41 -16.15 -3.36
CA GLY A 215 -14.29 -16.67 -4.72
C GLY A 215 -13.67 -18.06 -4.85
N SER A 216 -13.35 -18.74 -3.75
CA SER A 216 -12.79 -20.09 -3.79
C SER A 216 -13.85 -21.13 -3.43
N SER A 217 -14.93 -21.22 -4.21
CA SER A 217 -15.86 -22.35 -4.11
C SER A 217 -15.45 -23.39 -5.16
N ALA A 218 -15.05 -24.57 -4.70
CA ALA A 218 -14.61 -25.71 -5.50
C ALA A 218 -15.77 -26.38 -6.25
N GLY A 219 -16.51 -25.61 -7.06
CA GLY A 219 -17.50 -26.10 -8.01
C GLY A 219 -17.47 -25.21 -9.24
N ASP A 220 -17.68 -25.80 -10.42
CA ASP A 220 -17.55 -25.21 -11.78
C ASP A 220 -18.47 -24.00 -12.09
N GLY A 221 -18.91 -23.24 -11.08
CA GLY A 221 -19.60 -21.97 -11.24
C GLY A 221 -18.62 -20.80 -11.34
N GLU A 222 -18.86 -19.93 -12.30
CA GLU A 222 -18.10 -18.70 -12.51
C GLU A 222 -18.02 -17.87 -11.22
N VAL A 223 -16.80 -17.60 -10.77
CA VAL A 223 -16.54 -16.84 -9.55
C VAL A 223 -16.82 -15.37 -9.83
N LEU A 224 -18.01 -14.89 -9.46
CA LEU A 224 -18.30 -13.45 -9.49
C LEU A 224 -17.30 -12.70 -8.59
N THR A 225 -16.44 -11.90 -9.21
CA THR A 225 -15.54 -10.99 -8.51
C THR A 225 -16.34 -9.83 -7.92
N TRP A 226 -15.82 -9.16 -6.88
CA TRP A 226 -16.47 -7.95 -6.35
C TRP A 226 -16.63 -6.87 -7.43
N LEU A 227 -15.76 -6.87 -8.44
CA LEU A 227 -15.80 -5.98 -9.58
C LEU A 227 -17.01 -6.28 -10.48
N ASP A 228 -17.35 -7.56 -10.64
CA ASP A 228 -18.53 -7.99 -11.39
C ASP A 228 -19.81 -7.56 -10.66
N VAL A 229 -19.88 -7.76 -9.34
CA VAL A 229 -21.01 -7.29 -8.53
C VAL A 229 -21.15 -5.76 -8.60
N ALA A 230 -20.03 -5.03 -8.62
CA ALA A 230 -20.02 -3.58 -8.77
C ALA A 230 -20.52 -3.14 -10.15
N ASN A 231 -20.11 -3.84 -11.21
CA ASN A 231 -20.57 -3.59 -12.58
C ASN A 231 -22.07 -3.88 -12.72
N ASP A 232 -22.54 -5.00 -12.19
CA ASP A 232 -23.96 -5.37 -12.20
C ASP A 232 -24.83 -4.35 -11.48
N MET A 233 -24.36 -3.83 -10.35
CA MET A 233 -25.04 -2.73 -9.65
C MET A 233 -25.09 -1.46 -10.47
N ALA A 234 -24.02 -1.13 -11.19
CA ALA A 234 -23.98 0.05 -12.05
C ALA A 234 -24.99 -0.08 -13.21
N VAL A 235 -25.14 -1.27 -13.78
CA VAL A 235 -26.13 -1.57 -14.82
C VAL A 235 -27.56 -1.50 -14.25
N THR A 236 -27.78 -2.01 -13.05
CA THR A 236 -29.12 -2.07 -12.42
C THR A 236 -29.59 -0.71 -11.88
N ALA A 237 -28.67 0.14 -11.43
CA ALA A 237 -29.01 1.41 -10.76
C ALA A 237 -29.46 2.53 -11.71
N ALA A 238 -29.45 2.33 -13.03
CA ALA A 238 -29.74 3.34 -14.07
C ALA A 238 -28.90 4.63 -14.00
N ASP A 239 -27.95 4.75 -13.07
CA ASP A 239 -27.13 5.94 -12.84
C ASP A 239 -25.70 5.54 -12.41
N ILE A 240 -24.91 5.09 -13.39
CA ILE A 240 -23.50 4.73 -13.23
C ILE A 240 -22.70 5.90 -12.65
N ASP A 241 -23.03 7.13 -13.06
CA ASP A 241 -22.38 8.35 -12.59
C ASP A 241 -22.58 8.51 -11.09
N ASN A 242 -23.79 8.28 -10.58
CA ASN A 242 -24.05 8.32 -9.16
C ASN A 242 -23.26 7.25 -8.40
N VAL A 243 -23.17 6.02 -8.92
CA VAL A 243 -22.39 4.94 -8.28
C VAL A 243 -20.90 5.31 -8.17
N ASN A 244 -20.29 5.82 -9.23
CA ASN A 244 -18.87 6.18 -9.23
C ASN A 244 -18.54 7.36 -8.30
N ASN A 245 -19.52 8.21 -7.99
CA ASN A 245 -19.40 9.36 -7.11
C ASN A 245 -19.68 9.04 -5.63
N ILE A 246 -20.05 7.80 -5.28
CA ILE A 246 -20.20 7.37 -3.88
C ILE A 246 -18.81 7.14 -3.27
N LEU A 247 -18.64 7.48 -1.99
CA LEU A 247 -17.44 7.16 -1.23
C LEU A 247 -17.20 5.65 -1.19
N THR A 248 -15.96 5.21 -1.44
CA THR A 248 -15.56 3.81 -1.51
C THR A 248 -16.02 3.00 -0.30
N ARG A 249 -15.77 3.50 0.93
CA ARG A 249 -16.20 2.83 2.17
C ARG A 249 -17.72 2.62 2.22
N VAL A 250 -18.50 3.62 1.83
CA VAL A 250 -19.98 3.53 1.80
C VAL A 250 -20.43 2.49 0.78
N MET A 251 -19.85 2.51 -0.42
CA MET A 251 -20.23 1.60 -1.49
C MET A 251 -19.86 0.15 -1.15
N LEU A 252 -18.65 -0.10 -0.65
CA LEU A 252 -18.22 -1.44 -0.24
C LEU A 252 -19.08 -1.97 0.92
N SER A 253 -19.41 -1.14 1.92
CA SER A 253 -20.33 -1.57 2.99
C SER A 253 -21.76 -1.87 2.50
N ARG A 254 -22.24 -1.22 1.42
CA ARG A 254 -23.53 -1.57 0.79
C ARG A 254 -23.42 -2.91 0.07
N LEU A 255 -22.38 -3.10 -0.74
CA LEU A 255 -22.08 -4.34 -1.45
C LEU A 255 -21.97 -5.54 -0.48
N SER A 256 -21.22 -5.38 0.61
CA SER A 256 -21.05 -6.40 1.66
C SER A 256 -22.40 -6.83 2.24
N ARG A 257 -23.27 -5.87 2.58
CA ARG A 257 -24.61 -6.15 3.10
C ARG A 257 -25.50 -6.86 2.08
N MET A 258 -25.42 -6.48 0.80
CA MET A 258 -26.17 -7.13 -0.28
C MET A 258 -25.73 -8.58 -0.46
N LYS A 259 -24.41 -8.85 -0.49
CA LYS A 259 -23.86 -10.20 -0.60
C LYS A 259 -24.31 -11.09 0.58
N ILE A 260 -24.30 -10.56 1.80
CA ILE A 260 -24.78 -11.27 3.00
C ILE A 260 -26.28 -11.58 2.90
N LYS A 261 -27.12 -10.63 2.46
CA LYS A 261 -28.57 -10.85 2.29
C LYS A 261 -28.85 -11.92 1.22
N ALA A 262 -28.17 -11.85 0.08
CA ALA A 262 -28.30 -12.83 -0.99
C ALA A 262 -27.89 -14.24 -0.54
N ALA A 263 -26.82 -14.36 0.26
CA ALA A 263 -26.40 -15.64 0.83
C ALA A 263 -27.41 -16.22 1.84
N LYS A 264 -28.14 -15.37 2.58
CA LYS A 264 -29.22 -15.81 3.49
C LYS A 264 -30.47 -16.26 2.74
N ALA A 265 -30.84 -15.59 1.64
CA ALA A 265 -32.03 -15.94 0.86
C ALA A 265 -31.91 -17.29 0.11
N LYS A 266 -30.69 -17.81 -0.06
CA LYS A 266 -30.42 -19.12 -0.67
C LYS A 266 -30.45 -20.30 0.33
N LYS A 267 -30.59 -20.02 1.63
CA LYS A 267 -30.70 -21.04 2.70
C LYS A 267 -32.14 -21.22 3.09
#